data_AF-A0A2P6SGP2-F1
#
_entry.id   AF-A0A2P6SGP2-F1
#
_cell.length_a   1.000
_cell.length_b   1.000
_cell.length_c   1.000
_cell.angle_alpha   90.00
_cell.angle_beta   90.00
_cell.angle_gamma   90.00
#
_symmetry.space_group_name_H-M   'P 1'
#
loop_
_entity.id
_entity.type
_entity.pdbx_description
1 polymer ?
#
loop_
_entity_poly.entity_id
_entity_poly.type
_entity_poly.pdbx_seq_one_letter_code
_entity_poly.pdbx_strand_id
1 'polypeptide(L)' 'MRYMKDIINDDTLSFPTKWAVMTRKVYTQDELDEVRIEVADYLQTLL' A
#
# COMPACT_ATOMS: atom_id res chain seq x y z
N MET A 1 3.52 2.06 3.57
CA MET A 1 2.25 1.63 3.00
C MET A 1 2.09 2.24 1.60
N ARG A 2 2.51 1.51 0.56
CA ARG A 2 2.52 1.99 -0.84
C ARG A 2 1.16 2.54 -1.31
N TYR A 3 0.07 1.89 -0.93
CA TYR A 3 -1.29 2.33 -1.27
C TYR A 3 -1.74 3.56 -0.49
N MET A 4 -1.33 3.75 0.76
CA MET A 4 -1.67 4.99 1.49
C MET A 4 -1.00 6.19 0.84
N LYS A 5 0.25 6.05 0.37
CA LYS A 5 0.92 7.11 -0.36
C LYS A 5 0.25 7.39 -1.70
N ASP A 6 -0.19 6.35 -2.42
CA ASP A 6 -0.91 6.51 -3.69
C ASP A 6 -2.31 7.11 -3.49
N ILE A 7 -3.01 6.78 -2.40
CA ILE A 7 -4.30 7.39 -2.02
C ILE A 7 -4.13 8.85 -1.63
N ILE A 8 -3.12 9.16 -0.80
CA ILE A 8 -2.86 10.51 -0.29
C ILE A 8 -2.44 11.45 -1.43
N ASN A 9 -1.71 10.94 -2.43
CA ASN A 9 -1.25 11.73 -3.58
C ASN A 9 -2.13 11.55 -4.83
N ASP A 10 -3.32 10.96 -4.72
CA ASP A 10 -4.24 10.82 -5.87
C ASP A 10 -5.05 12.11 -6.08
N ASP A 11 -4.36 13.13 -6.60
CA ASP A 11 -4.96 14.43 -6.95
C ASP A 11 -6.05 14.30 -8.02
N THR A 12 -6.09 13.17 -8.72
CA THR A 12 -6.99 12.90 -9.85
C THR A 12 -8.20 12.02 -9.50
N LEU A 13 -8.35 11.60 -8.24
CA LEU A 13 -9.40 10.68 -7.77
C LEU A 13 -9.51 9.39 -8.63
N SER A 14 -8.39 8.96 -9.23
CA SER A 14 -8.28 7.81 -10.12
C SER A 14 -8.03 6.48 -9.39
N PHE A 15 -7.75 6.55 -8.08
CA PHE A 15 -7.41 5.44 -7.22
C PHE A 15 -8.51 4.36 -7.21
N PRO A 16 -9.82 4.68 -7.08
CA PRO A 16 -10.87 3.66 -7.08
C PRO A 16 -10.88 2.83 -8.37
N THR A 17 -10.62 3.44 -9.53
CA THR A 17 -10.58 2.75 -10.83
C THR A 17 -9.34 1.88 -10.97
N LYS A 18 -8.16 2.38 -10.58
CA LYS A 18 -6.91 1.61 -10.57
C LYS A 18 -7.00 0.43 -9.59
N TRP A 19 -7.59 0.66 -8.43
CA TRP A 19 -7.86 -0.35 -7.41
C TRP A 19 -8.80 -1.43 -7.93
N ALA A 20 -9.92 -1.07 -8.58
CA ALA A 20 -10.86 -2.05 -9.15
C ALA A 20 -10.23 -2.98 -10.21
N VAL A 21 -9.18 -2.52 -10.91
CA VAL A 21 -8.39 -3.34 -11.83
C VAL A 21 -7.40 -4.24 -11.08
N MET A 22 -6.86 -3.77 -9.95
CA MET A 22 -5.89 -4.52 -9.14
C MET A 22 -6.51 -5.50 -8.15
N THR A 23 -7.75 -5.33 -7.68
CA THR A 23 -8.43 -6.27 -6.76
C THR A 23 -8.61 -7.68 -7.32
N ARG A 24 -8.40 -7.87 -8.63
CA ARG A 24 -8.35 -9.18 -9.29
C ARG A 24 -6.98 -9.85 -9.24
N LYS A 25 -5.95 -9.18 -8.75
CA LYS A 25 -4.59 -9.70 -8.56
C LYS A 25 -4.39 -9.97 -7.07
N VAL A 26 -4.02 -11.20 -6.75
CA VAL A 26 -3.61 -11.59 -5.39
C VAL A 26 -2.22 -11.04 -5.15
N TYR A 27 -1.99 -10.46 -3.97
CA TYR A 27 -0.65 -9.99 -3.59
C TYR A 27 0.34 -11.15 -3.58
N THR A 28 1.52 -10.88 -4.10
CA THR A 28 2.66 -11.78 -3.96
C THR A 28 3.19 -11.72 -2.53
N GLN A 29 3.90 -12.77 -2.12
CA GLN A 29 4.49 -12.83 -0.78
C GLN A 29 5.50 -11.69 -0.56
N ASP A 30 6.28 -11.35 -1.60
CA ASP A 30 7.27 -10.27 -1.57
C ASP A 30 6.60 -8.91 -1.30
N GLU A 31 5.49 -8.61 -1.96
CA GLU A 31 4.71 -7.37 -1.74
C GLU A 31 4.16 -7.28 -0.31
N LEU A 32 3.77 -8.42 0.28
CA LEU A 32 3.31 -8.45 1.67
C LEU A 32 4.46 -8.26 2.66
N ASP A 33 5.63 -8.79 2.35
CA ASP A 33 6.81 -8.70 3.21
C ASP A 33 7.40 -7.28 3.21
N GLU A 34 7.39 -6.56 2.09
CA GLU A 34 7.73 -5.13 2.04
C GLU A 34 6.87 -4.31 3.02
N VAL A 35 5.55 -4.53 3.00
CA VAL A 35 4.62 -3.81 3.90
C VAL A 35 4.86 -4.19 5.36
N ARG A 36 5.13 -5.47 5.66
CA ARG A 36 5.41 -5.93 7.02
C ARG A 36 6.66 -5.27 7.61
N ILE A 37 7.73 -5.19 6.83
CA ILE A 37 8.98 -4.54 7.25
C ILE A 37 8.74 -3.06 7.52
N GLU A 38 8.08 -2.35 6.59
CA GLU A 38 7.81 -0.92 6.74
C GLU A 38 6.94 -0.61 7.97
N VAL A 39 5.96 -1.47 8.27
CA VAL A 39 5.12 -1.34 9.47
C VAL A 39 5.93 -1.63 10.73
N ALA A 40 6.80 -2.63 10.72
CA ALA A 40 7.66 -2.94 11.86
C ALA A 40 8.60 -1.76 12.18
N ASP A 41 9.21 -1.15 11.16
CA ASP A 41 10.06 0.03 11.32
C ASP A 41 9.27 1.20 11.91
N TYR A 42 8.08 1.49 11.37
CA TYR A 42 7.23 2.56 11.91
C TYR A 42 6.86 2.35 13.37
N LEU A 43 6.47 1.12 13.75
CA LEU A 43 6.15 0.79 15.14
C LEU A 43 7.37 0.92 16.05
N GLN A 44 8.56 0.59 15.55
CA GLN A 44 9.80 0.78 16.30
C GLN A 44 10.13 2.25 16.54
N THR A 45 9.72 3.17 15.65
CA THR A 45 9.89 4.62 15.89
C THR A 45 8.90 5.23 16.88
N LEU A 46 7.83 4.51 17.22
CA LEU A 46 6.80 4.95 18.16
C LEU A 46 7.04 4.51 19.61
N LEU A 47 7.98 3.58 19.83
CA LEU A 47 8.35 3.01 21.13
C LEU A 47 9.66 3.63 21.64
#